data_AF-A0AAU6MR66-F1
#
_entry.id   AF-A0AAU6MR66-F1
#
_cell.length_a   1.000
_cell.length_b   1.000
_cell.length_c   1.000
_cell.angle_alpha   90.00
_cell.angle_beta   90.00
_cell.angle_gamma   90.00
#
_symmetry.space_group_name_H-M   'P 1'
#
loop_
_entity.id
_entity.type
_entity.pdbx_description
1 polymer ?
#
loop_
_entity_poly.entity_id
_entity_poly.type
_entity_poly.pdbx_seq_one_letter_code
_entity_poly.pdbx_strand_id
1 'polypeptide(L)'
;MLTGFANQQPARNLARTTVEGRENTVKAFAAHVNTYPWFWTPAMVDEWLGNLRSLRDLKRSTIRSYSEAVRAFCHFITDPLYEWTATREERFGTHPVQVVHEWNTAVHVQDDEADAKKRAFTKAELHAFFAPCDEVARIRAFGRKGWLPAFRDATLFKTAYAYGTRRNETRMLDAADFGRNPHGGEFGRCQVRFGKAKKGSPPKRRGVLTVFDWTPDRLLPMRSPQAQGRHLAGRIRLPDLFGPSCPDTGDLPGMRRGPGPSWAPSW
;
A
#
# COMPACT_ATOMS: atom_id res chain seq x y z
N MET A 1 0.83 -23.83 -12.64
CA MET A 1 1.90 -23.41 -11.71
C MET A 1 1.63 -22.03 -11.10
N LEU A 2 1.48 -20.95 -11.88
CA LEU A 2 1.18 -19.62 -11.33
C LEU A 2 -0.11 -19.57 -10.51
N THR A 3 -1.16 -20.27 -10.95
CA THR A 3 -2.40 -20.42 -10.16
C THR A 3 -2.17 -21.11 -8.81
N GLY A 4 -1.29 -22.11 -8.77
CA GLY A 4 -0.92 -22.78 -7.50
C GLY A 4 -0.15 -21.84 -6.56
N PHE A 5 0.79 -21.08 -7.12
CA PHE A 5 1.52 -20.04 -6.38
C PHE A 5 0.60 -18.93 -5.87
N ALA A 6 -0.41 -18.56 -6.65
CA ALA A 6 -1.45 -17.61 -6.24
C ALA A 6 -2.25 -18.15 -5.05
N ASN A 7 -2.73 -19.40 -5.16
CA ASN A 7 -3.62 -20.02 -4.18
C ASN A 7 -2.95 -20.30 -2.82
N GLN A 8 -1.62 -20.52 -2.79
CA GLN A 8 -0.88 -20.74 -1.55
C GLN A 8 -0.81 -19.48 -0.66
N GLN A 9 -0.81 -18.29 -1.26
CA GLN A 9 -0.49 -17.06 -0.55
C GLN A 9 -1.63 -16.50 0.32
N PRO A 10 -2.92 -16.59 -0.07
CA PRO A 10 -4.04 -16.26 0.79
C PRO A 10 -4.06 -17.05 2.11
N ALA A 11 -3.66 -18.34 2.08
CA ALA A 11 -3.56 -19.17 3.28
C ALA A 11 -2.56 -18.62 4.33
N ARG A 12 -1.64 -17.75 3.92
CA ARG A 12 -0.66 -17.07 4.79
C ARG A 12 -1.09 -15.65 5.18
N ASN A 13 -2.37 -15.30 4.99
CA ASN A 13 -2.94 -13.97 5.23
C ASN A 13 -2.25 -12.85 4.44
N LEU A 14 -1.77 -13.14 3.22
CA LEU A 14 -1.29 -12.10 2.31
C LEU A 14 -2.47 -11.38 1.65
N ALA A 15 -2.35 -10.07 1.49
CA ALA A 15 -3.33 -9.28 0.76
C ALA A 15 -3.35 -9.67 -0.73
N ARG A 16 -4.53 -9.68 -1.35
CA ARG A 16 -4.71 -10.00 -2.78
C ARG A 16 -3.80 -9.18 -3.70
N THR A 17 -3.67 -7.88 -3.42
CA THR A 17 -2.78 -6.98 -4.16
C THR A 17 -1.31 -7.41 -4.12
N THR A 18 -0.88 -8.04 -3.02
CA THR A 18 0.48 -8.59 -2.89
C THR A 18 0.64 -9.87 -3.72
N VAL A 19 -0.40 -10.71 -3.77
CA VAL A 19 -0.41 -11.93 -4.59
C VAL A 19 -0.32 -11.56 -6.06
N GLU A 20 -1.19 -10.67 -6.52
CA GLU A 20 -1.24 -10.16 -7.90
C GLU A 20 0.09 -9.48 -8.29
N GLY A 21 0.65 -8.65 -7.41
CA GLY A 21 1.95 -8.00 -7.63
C GLY A 21 3.09 -9.01 -7.80
N ARG A 22 3.10 -10.08 -6.99
CA ARG A 22 4.11 -11.15 -7.10
C ARG A 22 3.94 -11.95 -8.38
N GLU A 23 2.71 -12.33 -8.74
CA GLU A 23 2.45 -13.00 -10.01
C GLU A 23 2.91 -12.17 -11.21
N ASN A 24 2.57 -10.87 -11.23
CA ASN A 24 2.96 -9.97 -12.32
C ASN A 24 4.47 -9.85 -12.43
N THR A 25 5.17 -9.84 -11.29
CA THR A 25 6.63 -9.85 -11.26
C THR A 25 7.20 -11.13 -11.88
N VAL A 26 6.67 -12.30 -11.50
CA VAL A 26 7.13 -13.59 -12.04
C VAL A 26 6.85 -13.67 -13.55
N LYS A 27 5.69 -13.19 -14.00
CA LYS A 27 5.36 -13.09 -15.44
C LYS A 27 6.33 -12.16 -16.17
N ALA A 28 6.67 -11.02 -15.57
CA ALA A 28 7.63 -10.08 -16.15
C ALA A 28 9.04 -10.68 -16.27
N PHE A 29 9.50 -11.41 -15.26
CA PHE A 29 10.77 -12.13 -15.32
C PHE A 29 10.75 -13.23 -16.40
N ALA A 30 9.71 -14.06 -16.40
CA ALA A 30 9.54 -15.12 -17.40
C ALA A 30 9.51 -14.57 -18.83
N ALA A 31 8.87 -13.41 -19.05
CA ALA A 31 8.84 -12.72 -20.33
C ALA A 31 10.20 -12.12 -20.72
N HIS A 32 11.02 -11.69 -19.73
CA HIS A 32 12.36 -11.17 -19.98
C HIS A 32 13.32 -12.26 -20.44
N VAL A 33 13.34 -13.40 -19.72
CA VAL A 33 14.26 -14.51 -20.04
C VAL A 33 13.74 -15.37 -21.19
N ASN A 34 12.43 -15.33 -21.46
CA ASN A 34 11.75 -16.11 -22.50
C ASN A 34 12.02 -17.62 -22.42
N THR A 35 12.19 -18.15 -21.20
CA THR A 35 12.41 -19.57 -20.93
C THR A 35 11.53 -20.06 -19.80
N TYR A 36 11.42 -21.39 -19.69
CA TYR A 36 10.64 -22.03 -18.65
C TYR A 36 11.40 -22.05 -17.29
N PRO A 37 10.71 -22.06 -16.13
CA PRO A 37 11.32 -22.02 -14.80
C PRO A 37 12.38 -23.08 -14.49
N TRP A 38 12.35 -24.22 -15.17
CA TRP A 38 13.34 -25.29 -15.03
C TRP A 38 14.61 -25.08 -15.87
N PHE A 39 14.68 -24.00 -16.65
CA PHE A 39 15.87 -23.54 -17.36
C PHE A 39 16.37 -22.18 -16.84
N TRP A 40 15.75 -21.65 -15.79
CA TRP A 40 16.21 -20.40 -15.20
C TRP A 40 17.56 -20.61 -14.52
N THR A 41 18.44 -19.61 -14.65
CA THR A 41 19.74 -19.61 -14.01
C THR A 41 19.91 -18.36 -13.14
N PRO A 42 20.82 -18.40 -12.13
CA PRO A 42 21.14 -17.20 -11.35
C PRO A 42 21.61 -16.03 -12.22
N ALA A 43 22.39 -16.30 -13.28
CA ALA A 43 22.88 -15.29 -14.21
C ALA A 43 21.74 -14.54 -14.94
N MET A 44 20.66 -15.24 -15.30
CA MET A 44 19.49 -14.61 -15.90
C MET A 44 18.79 -13.65 -14.93
N VAL A 45 18.80 -13.96 -13.63
CA VAL A 45 18.27 -13.05 -12.59
C VAL A 45 19.17 -11.83 -12.45
N ASP A 46 20.50 -12.02 -12.41
CA ASP A 46 21.47 -10.93 -12.32
C ASP A 46 21.33 -9.95 -13.48
N GLU A 47 21.26 -10.47 -14.71
CA GLU A 47 21.07 -9.68 -15.91
C GLU A 47 19.75 -8.89 -15.86
N TRP A 48 18.66 -9.53 -15.45
CA TRP A 48 17.36 -8.88 -15.35
C TRP A 48 17.36 -7.75 -14.31
N LEU A 49 17.86 -8.01 -13.11
CA LEU A 49 17.94 -7.01 -12.04
C LEU A 49 18.90 -5.86 -12.41
N GLY A 50 20.00 -6.18 -13.12
CA GLY A 50 20.91 -5.20 -13.70
C GLY A 50 20.23 -4.29 -14.72
N ASN A 51 19.48 -4.88 -15.66
CA ASN A 51 18.70 -4.15 -16.67
C ASN A 51 17.64 -3.25 -16.02
N LEU A 52 16.95 -3.73 -14.99
CA LEU A 52 15.96 -2.95 -14.24
C LEU A 52 16.59 -1.74 -13.51
N ARG A 53 17.83 -1.86 -13.05
CA ARG A 53 18.57 -0.75 -12.45
C ARG A 53 19.05 0.24 -13.51
N SER A 54 19.70 -0.25 -14.56
CA SER A 54 20.41 0.60 -15.54
C SER A 54 19.48 1.24 -16.57
N LEU A 55 18.48 0.50 -17.08
CA LEU A 55 17.62 0.97 -18.17
C LEU A 55 16.31 1.61 -17.69
N ARG A 56 15.87 1.27 -16.48
CA ARG A 56 14.58 1.71 -15.92
C ARG A 56 14.71 2.58 -14.68
N ASP A 57 15.94 2.81 -14.20
CA ASP A 57 16.26 3.59 -12.99
C ASP A 57 15.35 3.25 -11.80
N LEU A 58 15.03 1.96 -11.64
CA LEU A 58 14.11 1.54 -10.59
C LEU A 58 14.76 1.70 -9.21
N LYS A 59 13.95 2.16 -8.26
CA LYS A 59 14.37 2.28 -6.85
C LYS A 59 14.81 0.93 -6.31
N ARG A 60 15.83 0.95 -5.43
CA ARG A 60 16.40 -0.25 -4.78
C ARG A 60 15.32 -1.11 -4.11
N SER A 61 14.36 -0.47 -3.43
CA SER A 61 13.22 -1.14 -2.78
C SER A 61 12.35 -1.94 -3.76
N THR A 62 12.18 -1.44 -4.99
CA THR A 62 11.38 -2.08 -6.04
C THR A 62 12.10 -3.29 -6.60
N ILE A 63 13.39 -3.14 -6.91
CA ILE A 63 14.24 -4.24 -7.40
C ILE A 63 14.25 -5.38 -6.38
N ARG A 64 14.38 -5.05 -5.09
CA ARG A 64 14.29 -6.02 -3.98
C ARG A 64 12.93 -6.70 -3.90
N SER A 65 11.85 -5.94 -4.00
CA SER A 65 10.50 -6.53 -4.03
C SER A 65 10.34 -7.50 -5.21
N TYR A 66 10.99 -7.24 -6.34
CA TYR A 66 10.93 -8.11 -7.50
C TYR A 66 11.74 -9.39 -7.29
N SER A 67 12.97 -9.27 -6.79
CA SER A 67 13.80 -10.44 -6.49
C SER A 67 13.16 -11.32 -5.41
N GLU A 68 12.54 -10.74 -4.38
CA GLU A 68 11.79 -11.49 -3.36
C GLU A 68 10.58 -12.24 -3.93
N ALA A 69 9.88 -11.68 -4.92
CA ALA A 69 8.75 -12.33 -5.57
C ALA A 69 9.21 -13.54 -6.39
N VAL A 70 10.28 -13.40 -7.17
CA VAL A 70 10.89 -14.50 -7.94
C VAL A 70 11.42 -15.59 -7.00
N ARG A 71 12.10 -15.20 -5.91
CA ARG A 71 12.58 -16.14 -4.88
C ARG A 71 11.45 -16.95 -4.26
N ALA A 72 10.34 -16.28 -3.91
CA ALA A 72 9.17 -16.93 -3.32
C ALA A 72 8.52 -17.92 -4.30
N PHE A 73 8.46 -17.58 -5.59
CA PHE A 73 7.97 -18.49 -6.62
C PHE A 73 8.90 -19.70 -6.80
N CYS A 74 10.22 -19.47 -6.86
CA CYS A 74 11.19 -20.56 -6.96
C CYS A 74 11.07 -21.50 -5.76
N HIS A 75 10.94 -20.98 -4.53
CA HIS A 75 10.68 -21.81 -3.36
C HIS A 75 9.41 -22.66 -3.50
N PHE A 76 8.31 -22.09 -4.01
CA PHE A 76 7.06 -22.82 -4.22
C PHE A 76 7.21 -23.97 -5.22
N ILE A 77 7.93 -23.77 -6.33
CA ILE A 77 8.09 -24.81 -7.36
C ILE A 77 9.17 -25.84 -7.02
N THR A 78 10.08 -25.55 -6.10
CA THR A 78 11.11 -26.49 -5.62
C THR A 78 10.67 -27.28 -4.39
N ASP A 79 9.62 -26.84 -3.69
CA ASP A 79 9.16 -27.47 -2.46
C ASP A 79 8.56 -28.85 -2.77
N PRO A 80 9.13 -29.94 -2.19
CA PRO A 80 8.68 -31.31 -2.42
C PRO A 80 7.20 -31.53 -2.11
N LEU A 81 6.62 -30.76 -1.18
CA LEU A 81 5.21 -30.89 -0.76
C LEU A 81 4.21 -30.56 -1.88
N TYR A 82 4.65 -29.86 -2.92
CA TYR A 82 3.82 -29.54 -4.09
C TYR A 82 4.14 -30.42 -5.31
N GLU A 83 5.01 -31.43 -5.15
CA GLU A 83 5.37 -32.49 -6.11
C GLU A 83 5.85 -32.03 -7.51
N TRP A 84 6.01 -30.72 -7.70
CA TRP A 84 6.43 -30.11 -8.97
C TRP A 84 7.83 -30.52 -9.44
N THR A 85 8.70 -30.94 -8.52
CA THR A 85 10.07 -31.37 -8.79
C THR A 85 10.07 -32.78 -9.40
N ALA A 86 9.39 -33.74 -8.74
CA ALA A 86 9.33 -35.14 -9.18
C ALA A 86 8.57 -35.30 -10.51
N THR A 87 7.41 -34.66 -10.65
CA THR A 87 6.61 -34.75 -11.89
C THR A 87 7.32 -34.14 -13.10
N ARG A 88 8.24 -33.20 -12.90
CA ARG A 88 8.97 -32.54 -14.01
C ARG A 88 10.27 -33.23 -14.36
N GLU A 89 10.98 -33.77 -13.38
CA GLU A 89 12.20 -34.53 -13.63
C GLU A 89 11.89 -35.76 -14.50
N GLU A 90 10.78 -36.46 -14.21
CA GLU A 90 10.28 -37.57 -15.02
C GLU A 90 9.87 -37.16 -16.45
N ARG A 91 9.36 -35.93 -16.64
CA ARG A 91 8.79 -35.49 -17.93
C ARG A 91 9.75 -34.70 -18.82
N PHE A 92 10.67 -33.96 -18.24
CA PHE A 92 11.52 -32.99 -18.95
C PHE A 92 13.01 -33.21 -18.71
N GLY A 93 13.40 -34.19 -17.87
CA GLY A 93 14.80 -34.50 -17.57
C GLY A 93 15.55 -33.38 -16.83
N THR A 94 14.83 -32.38 -16.33
CA THR A 94 15.37 -31.26 -15.55
C THR A 94 14.34 -30.81 -14.51
N HIS A 95 14.81 -30.18 -13.44
CA HIS A 95 13.99 -29.73 -12.33
C HIS A 95 14.20 -28.24 -12.05
N PRO A 96 13.17 -27.52 -11.57
CA PRO A 96 13.35 -26.14 -11.14
C PRO A 96 14.31 -26.06 -9.96
N VAL A 97 15.11 -24.99 -9.91
CA VAL A 97 16.03 -24.69 -8.80
C VAL A 97 15.76 -23.31 -8.24
N GLN A 98 16.20 -23.06 -7.00
CA GLN A 98 16.23 -21.70 -6.48
C GLN A 98 17.32 -20.94 -7.22
N VAL A 99 16.94 -19.92 -8.00
CA VAL A 99 17.89 -19.07 -8.74
C VAL A 99 18.18 -17.76 -8.03
N VAL A 100 17.43 -17.44 -6.97
CA VAL A 100 17.60 -16.21 -6.17
C VAL A 100 18.23 -16.55 -4.82
N HIS A 101 19.46 -16.09 -4.62
CA HIS A 101 20.27 -16.30 -3.43
C HIS A 101 20.66 -14.97 -2.78
N GLU A 102 21.29 -15.04 -1.62
CA GLU A 102 21.74 -13.85 -0.90
C GLU A 102 22.81 -13.07 -1.68
N TRP A 103 23.64 -13.76 -2.45
CA TRP A 103 24.75 -13.16 -3.20
C TRP A 103 24.32 -12.44 -4.49
N ASN A 104 23.14 -12.75 -5.04
CA ASN A 104 22.60 -12.09 -6.24
C ASN A 104 21.47 -11.10 -5.92
N THR A 105 21.20 -10.85 -4.64
CA THR A 105 20.20 -9.88 -4.21
C THR A 105 20.81 -8.86 -3.26
N ALA A 106 20.36 -7.61 -3.34
CA ALA A 106 20.81 -6.59 -2.42
C ALA A 106 20.35 -6.95 -0.99
N VAL A 107 21.30 -7.24 -0.11
CA VAL A 107 21.03 -7.56 1.30
C VAL A 107 20.43 -6.34 2.00
N HIS A 108 19.41 -6.59 2.82
CA HIS A 108 18.68 -5.60 3.60
C HIS A 108 19.52 -5.15 4.81
N VAL A 109 20.58 -4.38 4.55
CA VAL A 109 21.48 -3.89 5.62
C VAL A 109 20.84 -2.71 6.39
N GLN A 110 19.77 -2.09 5.89
CA GLN A 110 19.05 -1.03 6.62
C GLN A 110 17.53 -1.19 6.58
N ASP A 111 16.91 -1.17 7.77
CA ASP A 111 15.46 -1.11 7.98
C ASP A 111 14.82 0.21 7.52
N ASP A 112 15.64 1.26 7.37
CA ASP A 112 15.17 2.58 6.95
C ASP A 112 15.66 2.94 5.53
N GLU A 113 14.88 2.54 4.53
CA GLU A 113 15.06 2.93 3.12
C GLU A 113 14.45 4.32 2.82
N ALA A 114 14.31 5.22 3.81
CA ALA A 114 13.74 6.55 3.61
C ALA A 114 14.58 7.39 2.63
N ASP A 115 13.94 7.80 1.54
CA ASP A 115 14.51 8.67 0.53
C ASP A 115 14.78 10.06 1.13
N ALA A 116 16.05 10.49 1.16
CA ALA A 116 16.46 11.79 1.72
C ALA A 116 15.74 12.98 1.08
N LYS A 117 15.23 12.83 -0.15
CA LYS A 117 14.40 13.86 -0.82
C LYS A 117 13.03 14.06 -0.15
N LYS A 118 12.55 13.08 0.62
CA LYS A 118 11.30 13.15 1.38
C LYS A 118 11.56 13.76 2.76
N ARG A 119 11.78 15.07 2.81
CA ARG A 119 11.90 15.79 4.09
C ARG A 119 10.54 16.20 4.67
N ALA A 120 10.50 16.38 5.98
CA ALA A 120 9.37 17.03 6.65
C ALA A 120 9.26 18.50 6.24
N PHE A 121 8.03 19.03 6.18
CA PHE A 121 7.81 20.47 5.97
C PHE A 121 8.41 21.30 7.11
N THR A 122 8.90 22.50 6.77
CA THR A 122 9.20 23.54 7.76
C THR A 122 7.92 24.11 8.35
N LYS A 123 8.05 24.81 9.48
CA LYS A 123 6.92 25.55 10.07
C LYS A 123 6.32 26.54 9.08
N ALA A 124 7.14 27.29 8.34
CA ALA A 124 6.67 28.27 7.35
C ALA A 124 5.85 27.61 6.22
N GLU A 125 6.33 26.47 5.69
CA GLU A 125 5.60 25.72 4.67
C GLU A 125 4.29 25.13 5.21
N LEU A 126 4.26 24.65 6.46
CA LEU A 126 3.04 24.19 7.10
C LEU A 126 2.03 25.33 7.29
N HIS A 127 2.49 26.51 7.70
CA HIS A 127 1.65 27.70 7.79
C HIS A 127 1.07 28.06 6.41
N ALA A 128 1.89 28.11 5.36
CA ALA A 128 1.43 28.39 4.01
C ALA A 128 0.43 27.33 3.50
N PHE A 129 0.63 26.06 3.85
CA PHE A 129 -0.27 24.97 3.49
C PHE A 129 -1.62 25.05 4.21
N PHE A 130 -1.63 25.42 5.50
CA PHE A 130 -2.86 25.53 6.28
C PHE A 130 -3.59 26.87 6.13
N ALA A 131 -2.93 27.92 5.64
CA ALA A 131 -3.58 29.22 5.45
C ALA A 131 -4.86 29.14 4.60
N PRO A 132 -4.91 28.47 3.43
CA PRO A 132 -6.16 28.27 2.70
C PRO A 132 -7.20 27.43 3.47
N CYS A 133 -6.75 26.47 4.28
CA CYS A 133 -7.63 25.62 5.10
C CYS A 133 -8.34 26.41 6.21
N ASP A 134 -7.77 27.55 6.61
CA ASP A 134 -8.38 28.45 7.59
C ASP A 134 -9.48 29.35 7.00
N GLU A 135 -9.55 29.45 5.67
CA GLU A 135 -10.52 30.33 4.99
C GLU A 135 -11.88 29.71 4.70
N VAL A 136 -12.09 28.47 5.14
CA VAL A 136 -13.35 27.76 4.95
C VAL A 136 -14.53 28.52 5.55
N ALA A 137 -14.37 29.11 6.73
CA ALA A 137 -15.43 29.90 7.38
C ALA A 137 -15.81 31.13 6.54
N ARG A 138 -14.82 31.77 5.92
CA ARG A 138 -15.02 32.90 5.01
C ARG A 138 -15.72 32.48 3.73
N ILE A 139 -15.31 31.36 3.11
CA ILE A 139 -15.95 30.80 1.90
C ILE A 139 -17.42 30.46 2.18
N ARG A 140 -17.70 29.89 3.37
CA ARG A 140 -19.06 29.61 3.84
C ARG A 140 -19.87 30.90 4.01
N ALA A 141 -19.30 31.93 4.64
CA ALA A 141 -19.95 33.22 4.83
C ALA A 141 -20.33 33.90 3.49
N PHE A 142 -19.52 33.72 2.45
CA PHE A 142 -19.83 34.18 1.09
C PHE A 142 -20.88 33.33 0.35
N GLY A 143 -21.46 32.29 0.97
CA GLY A 143 -22.49 31.45 0.37
C GLY A 143 -22.02 30.59 -0.82
N ARG A 144 -20.70 30.44 -1.02
CA ARG A 144 -20.17 29.70 -2.16
C ARG A 144 -20.34 28.20 -1.97
N LYS A 145 -20.92 27.51 -2.96
CA LYS A 145 -21.15 26.04 -2.95
C LYS A 145 -19.89 25.20 -2.68
N GLY A 146 -18.70 25.72 -2.99
CA GLY A 146 -17.42 25.07 -2.76
C GLY A 146 -16.96 24.99 -1.29
N TRP A 147 -17.70 25.55 -0.33
CA TRP A 147 -17.29 25.55 1.08
C TRP A 147 -17.24 24.14 1.69
N LEU A 148 -18.12 23.22 1.27
CA LEU A 148 -18.20 21.88 1.86
C LEU A 148 -17.01 20.98 1.47
N PRO A 149 -16.59 20.89 0.19
CA PRO A 149 -15.33 20.24 -0.18
C PRO A 149 -14.11 20.87 0.50
N ALA A 150 -14.04 22.21 0.57
CA ALA A 150 -12.95 22.90 1.25
C ALA A 150 -12.91 22.58 2.76
N PHE A 151 -14.07 22.53 3.42
CA PHE A 151 -14.21 22.11 4.81
C PHE A 151 -13.72 20.67 5.01
N ARG A 152 -14.14 19.74 4.14
CA ARG A 152 -13.72 18.34 4.21
C ARG A 152 -12.20 18.20 4.11
N ASP A 153 -11.59 18.83 3.12
CA ASP A 153 -10.16 18.70 2.86
C ASP A 153 -9.32 19.36 3.96
N ALA A 154 -9.71 20.58 4.38
CA ALA A 154 -9.09 21.28 5.51
C ALA A 154 -9.11 20.43 6.78
N THR A 155 -10.26 19.82 7.05
CA THR A 155 -10.48 18.98 8.21
C THR A 155 -9.65 17.69 8.14
N LEU A 156 -9.58 17.05 6.97
CA LEU A 156 -8.77 15.85 6.75
C LEU A 156 -7.28 16.14 6.97
N PHE A 157 -6.76 17.21 6.38
CA PHE A 157 -5.34 17.56 6.50
C PHE A 157 -4.96 17.92 7.95
N LYS A 158 -5.79 18.71 8.62
CA LYS A 158 -5.56 19.11 10.01
C LYS A 158 -5.66 17.91 10.96
N THR A 159 -6.59 17.00 10.74
CA THR A 159 -6.69 15.74 11.51
C THR A 159 -5.47 14.86 11.30
N ALA A 160 -5.04 14.67 10.05
CA ALA A 160 -3.87 13.85 9.74
C ALA A 160 -2.59 14.41 10.37
N TYR A 161 -2.45 15.73 10.37
CA TYR A 161 -1.33 16.43 10.99
C TYR A 161 -1.38 16.36 12.53
N ALA A 162 -2.55 16.62 13.13
CA ALA A 162 -2.70 16.64 14.59
C ALA A 162 -2.40 15.28 15.24
N TYR A 163 -2.76 14.18 14.57
CA TYR A 163 -2.62 12.82 15.12
C TYR A 163 -1.51 11.98 14.47
N GLY A 164 -0.79 12.51 13.48
CA GLY A 164 0.27 11.78 12.78
C GLY A 164 -0.21 10.48 12.13
N THR A 165 -1.43 10.48 11.58
CA THR A 165 -2.06 9.30 11.00
C THR A 165 -1.60 9.06 9.56
N ARG A 166 -1.46 7.79 9.18
CA ARG A 166 -1.23 7.42 7.77
C ARG A 166 -2.48 7.71 6.94
N ARG A 167 -2.34 7.76 5.61
CA ARG A 167 -3.48 7.97 4.69
C ARG A 167 -4.63 7.01 4.96
N ASN A 168 -4.35 5.71 5.05
CA ASN A 168 -5.38 4.70 5.32
C ASN A 168 -5.96 4.81 6.73
N GLU A 169 -5.14 5.16 7.73
CA GLU A 169 -5.62 5.38 9.10
C GLU A 169 -6.62 6.54 9.13
N THR A 170 -6.27 7.66 8.51
CA THR A 170 -7.12 8.87 8.42
C THR A 170 -8.44 8.58 7.70
N ARG A 171 -8.38 7.87 6.57
CA ARG A 171 -9.57 7.51 5.78
C ARG A 171 -10.55 6.64 6.54
N MET A 172 -10.06 5.83 7.49
CA MET A 172 -10.88 4.88 8.23
C MET A 172 -11.39 5.43 9.57
N LEU A 173 -11.01 6.66 9.94
CA LEU A 173 -11.48 7.29 11.17
C LEU A 173 -12.99 7.53 11.13
N ASP A 174 -13.60 7.40 12.31
CA ASP A 174 -15.01 7.65 12.57
C ASP A 174 -15.15 8.67 13.72
N ALA A 175 -16.27 9.35 13.81
CA ALA A 175 -16.55 10.27 14.92
C ALA A 175 -16.45 9.58 16.29
N ALA A 176 -16.74 8.28 16.36
CA ALA A 176 -16.63 7.46 17.56
C ALA A 176 -15.17 7.12 17.96
N ASP A 177 -14.21 7.34 17.08
CA ASP A 177 -12.79 7.11 17.38
C ASP A 177 -12.21 8.22 18.28
N PHE A 178 -12.89 9.36 18.38
CA PHE A 178 -12.52 10.44 19.29
C PHE A 178 -13.19 10.27 20.64
N GLY A 179 -12.41 10.44 21.70
CA GLY A 179 -12.90 10.28 23.06
C GLY A 179 -12.24 11.22 24.05
N ARG A 180 -12.81 11.21 25.26
CA ARG A 180 -12.39 12.06 26.35
C ARG A 180 -11.01 11.66 26.88
N ASN A 181 -10.21 12.65 27.24
CA ASN A 181 -9.01 12.50 28.08
C ASN A 181 -9.20 13.38 29.32
N PRO A 182 -8.91 12.90 30.55
CA PRO A 182 -9.00 13.73 31.77
C PRO A 182 -8.35 15.11 31.63
N HIS A 183 -7.26 15.22 30.87
CA HIS A 183 -6.53 16.48 30.65
C HIS A 183 -6.84 17.17 29.30
N GLY A 184 -7.74 16.64 28.47
CA GLY A 184 -7.89 17.07 27.07
C GLY A 184 -9.33 17.23 26.57
N GLY A 185 -10.31 17.28 27.48
CA GLY A 185 -11.73 17.45 27.11
C GLY A 185 -12.27 16.31 26.24
N GLU A 186 -13.38 16.57 25.53
CA GLU A 186 -14.13 15.57 24.74
C GLU A 186 -13.32 14.98 23.57
N PHE A 187 -12.42 15.76 22.99
CA PHE A 187 -11.53 15.34 21.89
C PHE A 187 -10.11 15.07 22.37
N GLY A 188 -9.93 14.62 23.61
CA GLY A 188 -8.61 14.49 24.21
C GLY A 188 -7.76 13.31 23.71
N ARG A 189 -8.37 12.34 23.00
CA ARG A 189 -7.66 11.21 22.36
C ARG A 189 -8.35 10.76 21.08
N CYS A 190 -7.56 10.23 20.15
CA CYS A 190 -7.99 9.58 18.92
C CYS A 190 -7.60 8.10 18.93
N GLN A 191 -8.54 7.20 18.65
CA GLN A 191 -8.34 5.75 18.55
C GLN A 191 -8.14 5.32 17.11
N VAL A 192 -6.91 5.01 16.73
CA VAL A 192 -6.60 4.48 15.41
C VAL A 192 -6.86 2.98 15.40
N ARG A 193 -7.92 2.54 14.72
CA ARG A 193 -8.31 1.13 14.59
C ARG A 193 -7.52 0.37 13.51
N PHE A 194 -7.14 1.06 12.44
CA PHE A 194 -6.55 0.47 11.23
C PHE A 194 -5.07 0.83 11.05
N GLY A 195 -4.29 0.71 12.13
CA GLY A 195 -2.85 0.98 12.08
C GLY A 195 -2.08 -0.04 11.25
N LYS A 196 -0.88 0.35 10.80
CA LYS A 196 0.03 -0.52 10.03
C LYS A 196 0.19 -1.88 10.72
N ALA A 197 -0.20 -2.94 10.02
CA ALA A 197 -0.09 -4.31 10.48
C ALA A 197 1.33 -4.86 10.32
N LYS A 198 1.68 -5.86 11.13
CA LYS A 198 2.81 -6.75 10.84
C LYS A 198 2.39 -7.76 9.76
N LYS A 199 3.37 -8.34 9.07
CA LYS A 199 3.14 -9.34 8.01
C LYS A 199 2.29 -10.49 8.57
N GLY A 200 1.13 -10.74 7.97
CA GLY A 200 0.21 -11.81 8.37
C GLY A 200 -0.60 -11.55 9.66
N SER A 201 -0.54 -10.34 10.23
CA SER A 201 -1.28 -9.97 11.45
C SER A 201 -2.43 -8.99 11.14
N PRO A 202 -3.47 -8.93 11.98
CA PRO A 202 -4.52 -7.92 11.85
C PRO A 202 -3.98 -6.49 12.07
N PRO A 203 -4.72 -5.44 11.63
CA PRO A 203 -4.35 -4.05 11.86
C PRO A 203 -4.10 -3.73 13.33
N LYS A 204 -3.00 -3.01 13.62
CA LYS A 204 -2.63 -2.66 14.99
C LYS A 204 -3.47 -1.48 15.47
N ARG A 205 -4.07 -1.62 16.65
CA ARG A 205 -4.76 -0.51 17.33
C ARG A 205 -3.76 0.34 18.09
N ARG A 206 -3.91 1.67 18.05
CA ARG A 206 -3.14 2.61 18.89
C ARG A 206 -3.99 3.82 19.26
N GLY A 207 -3.79 4.34 20.47
CA GLY A 207 -4.33 5.63 20.88
C GLY A 207 -3.31 6.74 20.65
N VAL A 208 -3.77 7.88 20.16
CA VAL A 208 -2.97 9.11 20.03
C VAL A 208 -3.64 10.17 20.89
N LEU A 209 -2.86 10.82 21.76
CA LEU A 209 -3.37 11.94 22.57
C LEU A 209 -3.46 13.19 21.71
N THR A 210 -4.45 14.02 21.99
CA THR A 210 -4.57 15.32 21.34
C THR A 210 -3.56 16.26 21.98
N VAL A 211 -2.57 16.67 21.20
CA VAL A 211 -1.47 17.53 21.66
C VAL A 211 -1.72 18.99 21.30
N PHE A 212 -2.34 19.25 20.16
CA PHE A 212 -2.63 20.61 19.71
C PHE A 212 -3.97 21.10 20.28
N ASP A 213 -3.92 22.24 20.95
CA ASP A 213 -5.04 22.96 21.55
C ASP A 213 -6.13 23.36 20.54
N TRP A 214 -5.76 23.66 19.31
CA TRP A 214 -6.70 24.03 18.24
C TRP A 214 -7.47 22.83 17.65
N THR A 215 -7.08 21.59 17.94
CA THR A 215 -7.68 20.40 17.32
C THR A 215 -9.17 20.26 17.62
N PRO A 216 -9.65 20.38 18.87
CA PRO A 216 -11.07 20.23 19.21
C PRO A 216 -11.96 21.19 18.42
N ASP A 217 -11.56 22.45 18.26
CA ASP A 217 -12.33 23.46 17.50
C ASP A 217 -12.54 23.09 16.03
N ARG A 218 -11.61 22.32 15.45
CA ARG A 218 -11.72 21.85 14.07
C ARG A 218 -12.53 20.56 13.94
N LEU A 219 -12.59 19.75 15.00
CA LEU A 219 -13.36 18.50 15.01
C LEU A 219 -14.82 18.71 15.46
N LEU A 220 -15.09 19.69 16.31
CA LEU A 220 -16.43 20.03 16.81
C LEU A 220 -17.46 20.20 15.67
N PRO A 221 -17.18 20.94 14.58
CA PRO A 221 -18.12 21.11 13.49
C PRO A 221 -18.42 19.80 12.73
N MET A 222 -17.53 18.80 12.72
CA MET A 222 -17.79 17.50 12.08
C MET A 222 -18.98 16.76 12.72
N ARG A 223 -19.22 16.96 14.01
CA ARG A 223 -20.34 16.35 14.73
C ARG A 223 -21.64 17.14 14.59
N SER A 224 -21.60 18.33 13.98
CA SER A 224 -22.80 19.15 13.81
C SER A 224 -23.74 18.58 12.74
N PRO A 225 -25.08 18.57 12.95
CA PRO A 225 -26.05 18.10 11.95
C PRO A 225 -25.95 18.79 10.59
N GLN A 226 -25.40 20.01 10.56
CA GLN A 226 -25.23 20.81 9.35
C GLN A 226 -24.02 20.37 8.51
N ALA A 227 -22.93 19.91 9.15
CA ALA A 227 -21.81 19.26 8.45
C ALA A 227 -22.15 17.82 8.02
N GLN A 228 -23.12 17.22 8.70
CA GLN A 228 -23.59 15.86 8.47
C GLN A 228 -24.59 15.73 7.31
N GLY A 229 -25.13 16.85 6.79
CA GLY A 229 -26.10 16.85 5.70
C GLY A 229 -27.46 16.27 6.11
N ARG A 230 -28.58 16.87 5.65
CA ARG A 230 -29.96 16.45 5.96
C ARG A 230 -30.38 15.12 5.27
N HIS A 231 -29.49 14.13 5.14
CA HIS A 231 -29.84 12.84 4.53
C HIS A 231 -29.28 11.58 5.21
N LEU A 232 -28.62 11.67 6.36
CA LEU A 232 -28.09 10.47 7.04
C LEU A 232 -28.30 10.56 8.55
N ALA A 233 -29.55 10.36 8.97
CA ALA A 233 -29.84 9.93 10.34
C ALA A 233 -29.27 8.51 10.51
N GLY A 234 -28.03 8.44 11.02
CA GLY A 234 -27.36 7.18 11.35
C GLY A 234 -26.05 6.98 10.60
N ARG A 235 -24.94 7.14 11.34
CA ARG A 235 -23.60 6.63 11.03
C ARG A 235 -22.88 7.35 9.89
N ILE A 236 -22.30 8.52 10.20
CA ILE A 236 -21.32 9.18 9.33
C ILE A 236 -19.92 8.73 9.73
N ARG A 237 -19.35 7.85 8.91
CA ARG A 237 -17.91 7.62 8.87
C ARG A 237 -17.30 8.78 8.06
N LEU A 238 -16.06 9.20 8.30
CA LEU A 238 -15.37 10.12 7.37
C LEU A 238 -15.53 9.73 5.88
N PRO A 239 -15.61 8.44 5.50
CA PRO A 239 -15.96 7.99 4.15
C PRO A 239 -17.25 8.55 3.53
N ASP A 240 -18.27 8.91 4.32
CA ASP A 240 -19.58 9.31 3.75
C ASP A 240 -19.55 10.73 3.12
N LEU A 241 -18.44 11.46 3.30
CA LEU A 241 -18.10 12.68 2.57
C LEU A 241 -17.37 12.41 1.23
N PHE A 242 -17.19 11.14 0.87
CA PHE A 242 -16.50 10.68 -0.32
C PHE A 242 -17.47 9.81 -1.14
N GLY A 243 -18.01 10.36 -2.22
CA GLY A 243 -18.70 9.58 -3.25
C GLY A 243 -17.80 8.48 -3.83
N PRO A 244 -18.37 7.52 -4.60
CA PRO A 244 -17.66 6.33 -5.05
C PRO A 244 -16.36 6.72 -5.77
N SER A 245 -15.23 6.32 -5.18
CA SER A 245 -13.92 6.52 -5.76
C SER A 245 -13.80 5.73 -7.06
N CYS A 246 -13.36 6.43 -8.10
CA CYS A 246 -12.83 5.93 -9.36
C CYS A 246 -11.96 4.67 -9.14
N PRO A 247 -12.07 3.63 -10.00
CA PRO A 247 -11.36 2.38 -9.82
C PRO A 247 -9.83 2.59 -9.87
N ASP A 248 -9.14 1.94 -8.94
CA ASP A 248 -7.69 1.82 -8.88
C ASP A 248 -7.14 1.45 -10.27
N THR A 249 -6.48 2.39 -10.93
CA THR A 249 -5.79 2.16 -12.20
C THR A 249 -4.50 1.42 -11.89
N GLY A 250 -4.59 0.09 -11.80
CA GLY A 250 -3.47 -0.84 -11.66
C GLY A 250 -2.68 -1.05 -12.96
N ASP A 251 -2.56 -0.03 -13.80
CA ASP A 251 -1.78 -0.13 -15.04
C ASP A 251 -0.31 0.23 -14.78
N LEU A 252 0.53 -0.80 -14.88
CA LEU A 252 1.98 -0.67 -14.98
C LEU A 252 2.31 0.14 -16.25
N PRO A 253 3.06 1.25 -16.16
CA PRO A 253 3.41 2.02 -17.34
C PRO A 253 4.35 1.21 -18.24
N GLY A 254 3.92 0.95 -19.48
CA GLY A 254 4.83 0.71 -20.61
C GLY A 254 5.33 -0.71 -20.88
N MET A 255 4.64 -1.77 -20.41
CA MET A 255 4.87 -3.12 -20.96
C MET A 255 3.89 -3.38 -22.12
N ARG A 256 4.38 -3.31 -23.36
CA ARG A 256 3.69 -3.97 -24.48
C ARG A 256 3.63 -5.47 -24.13
N ARG A 257 2.42 -5.99 -23.96
CA ARG A 257 2.16 -7.42 -23.79
C ARG A 257 2.51 -8.13 -25.11
N GLY A 258 3.75 -8.57 -25.25
CA GLY A 258 4.08 -9.63 -26.20
C GLY A 258 3.45 -10.94 -25.72
N PRO A 259 3.10 -11.89 -26.62
CA PRO A 259 2.63 -13.20 -26.21
C PRO A 259 3.76 -13.91 -25.48
N GLY A 260 3.69 -13.94 -24.15
CA GLY A 260 4.54 -14.80 -23.33
C GLY A 260 4.18 -16.27 -23.56
N PRO A 261 5.07 -17.21 -23.24
CA PRO A 261 4.80 -18.64 -23.41
C PRO A 261 3.48 -19.02 -22.72
N SER A 262 2.61 -19.73 -23.43
CA SER A 262 1.34 -20.18 -22.85
C SER A 262 1.63 -21.28 -21.82
N TRP A 263 1.30 -20.99 -20.57
CA TRP A 263 1.41 -21.93 -19.44
C TRP A 263 0.15 -22.80 -19.32
N ALA A 264 -0.44 -23.17 -20.46
CA ALA A 264 -1.58 -24.07 -20.49
C ALA A 264 -1.08 -25.50 -20.19
N PRO A 265 -1.86 -26.32 -19.45
CA PRO A 265 -1.57 -27.73 -19.35
C PRO A 265 -1.82 -28.33 -20.73
N SER A 266 -0.77 -28.55 -21.52
CA SER A 266 -0.81 -29.59 -22.54
C SER A 266 -0.84 -30.91 -21.78
N TRP A 267 -2.03 -31.49 -21.69
CA TRP A 267 -2.21 -32.89 -21.35
C TRP A 267 -1.36 -33.76 -22.26
#